data_AF-A0A952FH92-F1
#
_entry.id   AF-A0A952FH92-F1
#
_cell.length_a   1.000
_cell.length_b   1.000
_cell.length_c   1.000
_cell.angle_alpha   90.00
_cell.angle_beta   90.00
_cell.angle_gamma   90.00
#
_symmetry.space_group_name_H-M   'P 1'
#
loop_
_entity.id
_entity.type
_entity.pdbx_description
1 polymer ?
#
loop_
_entity_poly.entity_id
_entity_poly.type
_entity_poly.pdbx_seq_one_letter_code
_entity_poly.pdbx_strand_id
1 'polypeptide(L)'
;LVLPRDSALARDPTPLRELVFGEAAGRFGGSFSAEHGIGRANLAFYERFITGQERGLAGAIQDLVAPGGLGAVDFRVAALAGDAV
;
A
#
# COMPACT_ATOMS: atom_id res chain seq x y z
N LEU A 1 -0.49 20.26 -3.42
CA LEU A 1 0.81 20.75 -3.89
C LEU A 1 0.60 21.48 -5.20
N VAL A 2 1.11 22.69 -5.34
CA VAL A 2 1.04 23.44 -6.61
C VAL A 2 2.41 23.36 -7.25
N LEU A 3 2.44 22.91 -8.51
CA LEU A 3 3.67 22.75 -9.29
C LEU A 3 3.58 23.58 -10.57
N PRO A 4 4.72 24.10 -11.07
CA PRO A 4 4.79 24.64 -12.42
C PRO A 4 4.36 23.57 -13.44
N ARG A 5 3.62 24.00 -14.47
CA ARG A 5 3.05 23.11 -15.50
C ARG A 5 4.11 22.27 -16.22
N ASP A 6 5.30 22.84 -16.37
CA ASP A 6 6.47 22.31 -17.07
C ASP A 6 7.43 21.54 -16.14
N SER A 7 7.09 21.40 -14.86
CA SER A 7 7.85 20.58 -13.92
C SER A 7 7.90 19.11 -14.34
N ALA A 8 9.05 18.46 -14.13
CA ALA A 8 9.18 17.01 -14.28
C ALA A 8 8.20 16.26 -13.36
N LEU A 9 7.97 16.78 -12.14
CA LEU A 9 7.03 16.19 -11.18
C LEU A 9 5.55 16.31 -11.61
N ALA A 10 5.24 17.24 -12.51
CA ALA A 10 3.91 17.34 -13.11
C ALA A 10 3.70 16.28 -14.21
N ARG A 11 4.79 15.84 -14.87
CA ARG A 11 4.77 14.77 -15.89
C ARG A 11 4.82 13.37 -15.27
N ASP A 12 5.61 13.21 -14.21
CA ASP A 12 5.66 12.00 -13.39
C ASP A 12 5.47 12.35 -11.91
N PRO A 13 4.24 12.21 -11.37
CA PRO A 13 3.94 12.53 -9.98
C PRO A 13 4.37 11.42 -9.00
N THR A 14 4.98 10.33 -9.47
CA THR A 14 5.33 9.19 -8.62
C THR A 14 6.21 9.58 -7.43
N PRO A 15 7.30 10.36 -7.61
CA PRO A 15 8.13 10.79 -6.47
C PRO A 15 7.36 11.66 -5.47
N LEU A 16 6.38 12.43 -5.96
CA LEU A 16 5.54 13.27 -5.10
C LEU A 16 4.59 12.41 -4.26
N ARG A 17 4.03 11.35 -4.86
CA ARG A 17 3.17 10.40 -4.16
C ARG A 17 3.93 9.68 -3.07
N GLU A 18 5.15 9.22 -3.37
CA GLU A 18 6.02 8.59 -2.38
C GLU A 18 6.32 9.51 -1.20
N LEU A 19 6.65 10.77 -1.45
CA LEU A 19 6.88 11.77 -0.40
C LEU A 19 5.63 11.99 0.46
N VAL A 20 4.49 12.27 -0.19
CA VAL A 20 3.25 12.62 0.52
C VAL A 20 2.75 11.44 1.35
N PHE A 21 2.72 10.23 0.80
CA PHE A 21 2.26 9.06 1.54
C PHE A 21 3.27 8.60 2.59
N GLY A 22 4.57 8.77 2.32
CA GLY A 22 5.63 8.56 3.32
C GLY A 22 5.41 9.39 4.58
N GLU A 23 5.10 10.69 4.42
CA GLU A 23 4.78 11.56 5.56
C GLU A 23 3.39 11.26 6.14
N ALA A 24 2.34 11.29 5.31
CA ALA A 24 0.97 11.19 5.79
C ALA A 24 0.70 9.86 6.50
N ALA A 25 1.00 8.73 5.84
CA ALA A 25 0.77 7.41 6.41
C ALA A 25 1.88 6.98 7.37
N GLY A 26 3.14 7.25 7.03
CA GLY A 26 4.28 6.80 7.83
C GLY A 26 4.50 7.60 9.11
N ARG A 27 4.32 8.92 9.09
CA ARG A 27 4.61 9.79 10.24
C ARG A 27 3.36 10.23 11.00
N PHE A 28 2.27 10.51 10.28
CA PHE A 28 1.07 11.10 10.88
C PHE A 28 -0.09 10.11 11.07
N GLY A 29 0.09 8.83 10.72
CA GLY A 29 -0.93 7.79 10.86
C GLY A 29 -2.15 7.97 9.93
N GLY A 30 -2.00 8.75 8.86
CA GLY A 30 -3.00 8.89 7.82
C GLY A 30 -3.11 7.66 6.92
N SER A 31 -4.03 7.70 5.96
CA SER A 31 -4.18 6.63 4.97
C SER A 31 -3.47 6.94 3.66
N PHE A 32 -2.81 5.94 3.06
CA PHE A 32 -2.27 6.01 1.70
C PHE A 32 -3.34 5.76 0.62
N SER A 33 -4.55 5.34 1.03
CA SER A 33 -5.69 5.12 0.15
C SER A 33 -6.98 5.32 0.94
N ALA A 34 -7.66 6.45 0.75
CA ALA A 34 -8.95 6.71 1.39
C ALA A 34 -10.05 5.80 0.80
N GLU A 35 -10.56 6.13 -0.38
CA GLU A 35 -11.67 5.41 -1.04
C GLU A 35 -11.28 4.70 -2.34
N HIS A 36 -10.11 5.04 -2.90
CA HIS A 36 -9.69 4.62 -4.23
C HIS A 36 -9.16 3.17 -4.30
N GLY A 37 -8.97 2.53 -3.15
CA GLY A 37 -8.41 1.19 -3.04
C GLY A 37 -6.91 1.11 -3.39
N ILE A 38 -6.41 -0.13 -3.42
CA ILE A 38 -4.98 -0.40 -3.61
C ILE A 38 -4.61 -0.29 -5.09
N GLY A 39 -5.20 -1.16 -5.94
CA GLY A 39 -4.84 -1.25 -7.36
C GLY A 39 -3.34 -1.44 -7.60
N ARG A 40 -2.87 -1.28 -8.84
CA ARG A 40 -1.42 -1.28 -9.12
C ARG A 40 -0.71 -0.04 -8.60
N ALA A 41 -1.41 1.09 -8.57
CA ALA A 41 -0.83 2.39 -8.22
C ALA A 41 -0.45 2.50 -6.74
N ASN A 42 -1.17 1.82 -5.84
CA ASN A 42 -0.86 1.84 -4.40
C ASN A 42 -0.31 0.52 -3.86
N LEU A 43 -0.01 -0.47 -4.71
CA LEU A 43 0.48 -1.78 -4.27
C LEU A 43 1.75 -1.68 -3.42
N ALA A 44 2.72 -0.88 -3.85
CA ALA A 44 3.96 -0.66 -3.10
C ALA A 44 3.72 -0.03 -1.71
N PHE A 45 2.71 0.84 -1.58
CA PHE A 45 2.34 1.42 -0.28
C PHE A 45 1.59 0.43 0.60
N TYR A 46 0.73 -0.41 0.01
CA TYR A 46 0.10 -1.51 0.73
C TYR A 46 1.14 -2.48 1.29
N GLU A 47 2.11 -2.89 0.47
CA GLU A 47 3.19 -3.79 0.91
C GLU A 47 4.09 -3.18 1.98
N ARG A 48 4.29 -1.86 1.93
CA ARG A 48 5.10 -1.10 2.89
C ARG A 48 4.38 -0.87 4.22
N PHE A 49 3.11 -0.48 4.19
CA PHE A 49 2.39 -0.01 5.37
C PHE A 49 1.51 -1.06 6.04
N ILE A 50 1.11 -2.12 5.32
CA ILE A 50 0.28 -3.18 5.87
C ILE A 50 1.17 -4.33 6.34
N THR A 51 0.96 -4.77 7.57
CA THR A 51 1.76 -5.83 8.18
C THR A 51 1.56 -7.18 7.49
N GLY A 52 2.48 -8.12 7.72
CA GLY A 52 2.29 -9.50 7.26
C GLY A 52 1.07 -10.17 7.91
N GLN A 53 0.74 -9.82 9.15
CA GLN A 53 -0.43 -10.37 9.85
C GLN A 53 -1.75 -9.91 9.22
N GLU A 54 -1.90 -8.62 8.92
CA GLU A 54 -3.08 -8.08 8.26
C GLU A 54 -3.23 -8.61 6.83
N ARG A 55 -2.12 -8.71 6.10
CA ARG A 55 -2.08 -9.35 4.77
C ARG A 55 -2.50 -10.82 4.83
N GLY A 56 -1.99 -11.57 5.81
CA GLY A 56 -2.34 -12.96 6.02
C GLY A 56 -3.81 -13.16 6.36
N LEU A 57 -4.40 -12.30 7.20
CA LEU A 57 -5.82 -12.34 7.49
C LEU A 57 -6.67 -12.07 6.24
N ALA A 58 -6.31 -11.05 5.45
CA ALA A 58 -6.99 -10.77 4.19
C ALA A 58 -6.87 -11.95 3.21
N GLY A 59 -5.71 -12.60 3.15
CA GLY A 59 -5.49 -13.83 2.37
C GLY A 59 -6.38 -14.99 2.81
N ALA A 60 -6.49 -15.24 4.13
CA ALA A 60 -7.35 -16.30 4.65
C ALA A 60 -8.84 -16.05 4.31
N ILE A 61 -9.29 -14.79 4.35
CA ILE A 61 -10.63 -14.42 3.91
C ILE A 61 -10.80 -14.69 2.41
N GLN A 62 -9.83 -14.26 1.59
CA GLN A 62 -9.83 -14.48 0.15
C GLN A 62 -9.91 -15.97 -0.19
N ASP A 63 -9.12 -16.83 0.45
CA ASP A 63 -9.12 -18.27 0.21
C ASP A 63 -10.46 -18.94 0.57
N LEU A 64 -11.17 -18.41 1.58
CA LEU A 64 -12.49 -18.91 1.97
C LEU A 64 -13.58 -18.54 0.95
N VAL A 65 -13.55 -17.34 0.39
CA VAL A 65 -14.64 -16.82 -0.47
C VAL A 65 -14.35 -16.95 -1.97
N ALA A 66 -13.08 -16.93 -2.36
CA ALA A 66 -12.62 -16.91 -3.74
C ALA A 66 -11.21 -17.53 -3.85
N PRO A 67 -11.08 -18.87 -3.79
CA PRO A 67 -9.80 -19.58 -3.72
C PRO A 67 -8.91 -19.45 -4.98
N GLY A 68 -9.39 -18.77 -6.03
CA GLY A 68 -8.59 -18.39 -7.18
C GLY A 68 -7.76 -17.13 -6.93
N GLY A 69 -6.61 -17.01 -7.58
CA GLY A 69 -5.81 -15.79 -7.53
C GLY A 69 -6.59 -14.61 -8.13
N LEU A 70 -6.91 -13.60 -7.30
CA LEU A 70 -7.56 -12.37 -7.73
C LEU A 70 -6.61 -11.18 -7.57
N GLY A 71 -6.45 -10.40 -8.64
CA GLY A 71 -5.67 -9.16 -8.60
C GLY A 71 -4.16 -9.38 -8.52
N ALA A 72 -3.46 -8.38 -7.98
CA ALA A 72 -1.99 -8.32 -7.96
C ALA A 72 -1.40 -8.30 -6.53
N VAL A 73 -2.24 -8.41 -5.50
CA VAL A 73 -1.81 -8.37 -4.10
C VAL A 73 -1.27 -9.75 -3.72
N ASP A 74 -0.07 -9.77 -3.14
CA ASP A 74 0.45 -10.97 -2.47
C ASP A 74 0.05 -10.94 -0.99
N PHE A 75 -0.88 -11.84 -0.64
CA PHE A 75 -1.34 -12.02 0.74
C PHE A 75 -0.47 -13.00 1.55
N ARG A 76 0.43 -13.75 0.90
CA ARG A 76 1.12 -14.91 1.50
C ARG A 76 2.43 -14.56 2.19
N VAL A 77 2.63 -13.29 2.50
CA VAL A 77 3.78 -12.83 3.29
C VAL A 77 3.57 -13.26 4.73
N ALA A 78 4.20 -14.36 5.14
CA ALA A 78 4.20 -14.80 6.52
C ALA A 78 4.73 -13.67 7.41
N ALA A 79 4.09 -13.46 8.57
CA ALA A 79 4.69 -12.67 9.62
C ALA A 79 6.08 -13.26 9.91
N LEU A 80 7.14 -12.49 9.72
CA LEU A 80 8.41 -12.86 10.30
C LEU A 80 8.16 -12.94 11.81
N ALA A 81 8.29 -14.15 12.36
CA ALA A 81 8.16 -14.38 13.79
C ALA A 81 9.25 -13.59 14.49
N GLY A 82 8.92 -12.39 14.98
CA GLY A 82 9.91 -11.53 15.62
C GLY A 82 9.52 -10.07 15.67
N ASP A 83 8.41 -9.76 16.35
CA ASP A 83 8.29 -8.51 17.11
C ASP A 83 7.63 -8.86 18.44
N ALA A 84 8.42 -9.53 19.28
CA ALA A 84 8.22 -9.56 20.71
C ALA A 84 9.23 -8.57 21.31
N VAL A 85 8.79 -7.32 21.51
CA VAL A 85 9.22 -6.43 22.60
C VAL A 85 8.04 -5.52 22.94
#